data_AF-A0A7J8I6A0-F1
#
_entry.id   AF-A0A7J8I6A0-F1
#
_cell.length_a   1.000
_cell.length_b   1.000
_cell.length_c   1.000
_cell.angle_alpha   90.00
_cell.angle_beta   90.00
_cell.angle_gamma   90.00
#
_symmetry.space_group_name_H-M   'P 1'
#
loop_
_entity.id
_entity.type
_entity.pdbx_description
1 polymer ?
#
loop_
_entity_poly.entity_id
_entity_poly.type
_entity_poly.pdbx_seq_one_letter_code
_entity_poly.pdbx_strand_id
1 'polypeptide(L)'
;MLTLYSLRGPSRFSQSDMYSLGVILLELFQPFGTEMERAQVLTGLRSGQIPESLSQRCPVQAKCIQQLTRRNASQRPSAVQLLQSELFQNSGSVNLTLQMKILEQEKEIEELKKQLSLLSQDKGVKDNMKDGGVPV
;
A
#
# COMPACT_ATOMS: atom_id res chain seq x y z
N MET A 1 -29.95 -2.97 -39.22
CA MET A 1 -29.19 -4.23 -39.15
C MET A 1 -27.84 -3.98 -39.79
N LEU A 2 -26.76 -4.00 -38.99
CA LEU A 2 -25.32 -4.18 -39.29
C LEU A 2 -24.43 -3.35 -38.35
N THR A 3 -24.64 -3.48 -37.04
CA THR A 3 -23.66 -3.16 -35.99
C THR A 3 -22.91 -4.44 -35.60
N LEU A 4 -22.06 -4.96 -36.49
CA LEU A 4 -21.41 -6.26 -36.29
C LEU A 4 -19.89 -6.26 -36.57
N TYR A 5 -19.14 -5.20 -36.29
CA TYR A 5 -17.66 -5.30 -36.29
C TYR A 5 -16.97 -4.45 -35.21
N SER A 6 -17.61 -4.23 -34.05
CA SER A 6 -16.82 -3.98 -32.84
C SER A 6 -16.21 -5.32 -32.40
N LEU A 7 -15.09 -5.66 -33.02
CA LEU A 7 -14.29 -6.84 -32.69
C LEU A 7 -13.91 -6.80 -31.20
N ARG A 8 -14.65 -7.55 -30.40
CA ARG A 8 -14.24 -8.20 -29.14
C ARG A 8 -12.70 -8.38 -29.06
N GLY A 9 -11.87 -7.58 -28.40
CA GLY A 9 -11.97 -6.38 -27.55
C GLY A 9 -10.55 -6.15 -26.98
N PRO A 10 -10.17 -4.95 -26.50
CA PRO A 10 -8.83 -4.64 -25.97
C PRO A 10 -8.40 -5.52 -24.76
N SER A 11 -9.30 -6.33 -24.20
CA SER A 11 -9.08 -7.10 -22.98
C SER A 11 -8.06 -8.24 -23.09
N ARG A 12 -7.90 -8.89 -24.24
CA ARG A 12 -6.99 -10.05 -24.36
C ARG A 12 -5.52 -9.65 -24.42
N PHE A 13 -5.20 -8.53 -25.06
CA PHE A 13 -3.83 -8.00 -25.09
C PHE A 13 -3.42 -7.57 -23.68
N SER A 14 -4.28 -6.80 -23.01
CA SER A 14 -4.01 -6.38 -21.62
C SER A 14 -3.76 -7.57 -20.69
N GLN A 15 -4.55 -8.65 -20.79
CA GLN A 15 -4.34 -9.83 -19.93
C GLN A 15 -3.09 -10.65 -20.30
N SER A 16 -2.63 -10.58 -21.56
CA SER A 16 -1.33 -11.13 -21.95
C SER A 16 -0.19 -10.32 -21.35
N ASP A 17 -0.30 -8.98 -21.37
CA ASP A 17 0.68 -8.09 -20.75
C ASP A 17 0.78 -8.34 -19.24
N MET A 18 -0.36 -8.55 -18.57
CA MET A 18 -0.38 -8.90 -17.14
C MET A 18 0.33 -10.24 -16.86
N TYR A 19 0.26 -11.21 -17.77
CA TYR A 19 1.00 -12.47 -17.62
C TYR A 19 2.50 -12.26 -17.77
N SER A 20 2.92 -11.52 -18.80
CA SER A 20 4.32 -11.16 -19.01
C SER A 20 4.89 -10.40 -17.80
N LEU A 21 4.11 -9.49 -17.21
CA LEU A 21 4.49 -8.81 -15.98
C LEU A 21 4.71 -9.79 -14.82
N GLY A 22 3.84 -10.80 -14.67
CA GLY A 22 4.02 -11.84 -13.66
C GLY A 22 5.31 -12.66 -13.85
N VAL A 23 5.69 -12.94 -15.09
CA VAL A 23 6.97 -13.60 -15.42
C VAL A 23 8.16 -12.71 -15.07
N ILE A 24 8.12 -11.43 -15.46
CA ILE A 24 9.19 -10.46 -15.13
C ILE A 24 9.34 -10.33 -13.61
N LEU A 25 8.24 -10.24 -12.86
CA LEU A 25 8.29 -10.18 -11.40
C LEU A 25 8.91 -11.44 -10.79
N LEU A 26 8.60 -12.62 -11.31
CA LEU A 26 9.26 -13.85 -10.87
C LEU A 26 10.77 -13.76 -11.08
N GLU A 27 11.22 -13.35 -12.26
CA GLU A 27 12.65 -13.23 -12.57
C GLU A 27 13.37 -12.18 -11.71
N LEU A 28 12.69 -11.10 -11.33
CA LEU A 28 13.25 -10.06 -10.46
C LEU A 28 13.44 -10.55 -9.02
N PHE A 29 12.51 -11.35 -8.49
CA PHE A 29 12.53 -11.76 -7.08
C PHE A 29 13.08 -13.17 -6.84
N GLN A 30 13.26 -13.98 -7.88
CA GLN A 30 13.85 -15.31 -7.80
C GLN A 30 15.22 -15.35 -8.50
N PRO A 31 16.33 -15.39 -7.74
CA PRO A 31 17.64 -15.60 -8.32
C PRO A 31 17.75 -17.02 -8.88
N PHE A 32 18.45 -17.15 -10.01
CA PHE A 32 18.76 -18.44 -10.64
C PHE A 32 20.28 -18.61 -10.71
N GLY A 33 20.78 -19.79 -10.35
CA GLY A 33 22.20 -20.11 -10.47
C GLY A 33 22.58 -20.58 -11.88
N THR A 34 21.62 -21.18 -12.58
CA THR A 34 21.81 -21.70 -13.95
C THR A 34 20.58 -21.45 -14.83
N GLU A 35 20.77 -21.42 -16.15
CA GLU A 35 19.65 -21.33 -17.10
C GLU A 35 18.72 -22.55 -17.05
N MET A 36 19.22 -23.72 -16.66
CA MET A 36 18.38 -24.92 -16.50
C MET A 36 17.37 -24.75 -15.35
N GLU A 37 17.82 -24.24 -14.20
CA GLU A 37 16.93 -23.93 -13.07
C GLU A 37 15.87 -22.90 -13.48
N ARG A 38 16.28 -21.85 -14.19
CA ARG A 38 15.37 -20.84 -14.72
C ARG A 38 14.31 -21.46 -15.63
N ALA A 39 14.71 -22.31 -16.58
CA ALA A 39 13.79 -22.97 -17.48
C ALA A 39 12.80 -23.89 -16.75
N GLN A 40 13.26 -24.65 -15.74
CA GLN A 40 12.41 -25.50 -14.92
C GLN A 40 11.38 -24.68 -14.15
N VAL A 41 11.81 -23.60 -13.49
CA VAL A 41 10.93 -22.73 -12.71
C VAL A 41 9.90 -22.04 -13.60
N LEU A 42 10.30 -21.50 -14.76
CA LEU A 42 9.37 -20.88 -15.72
C LEU A 42 8.38 -21.89 -16.29
N THR A 43 8.78 -23.14 -16.46
CA THR A 43 7.88 -24.23 -16.88
C THR A 43 6.87 -24.55 -15.78
N GLY A 44 7.32 -24.63 -14.52
CA GLY A 44 6.44 -24.78 -13.35
C GLY A 44 5.43 -23.64 -13.21
N LEU A 45 5.87 -22.40 -13.47
CA LEU A 45 5.02 -21.21 -13.42
C LEU A 45 3.83 -21.28 -14.38
N ARG A 46 4.02 -21.83 -15.60
CA ARG A 46 2.92 -22.06 -16.56
C ARG A 46 1.86 -23.02 -16.02
N SER A 47 2.24 -23.85 -15.04
CA SER A 47 1.34 -24.75 -14.32
C SER A 47 0.80 -24.18 -13.01
N GLY A 48 1.10 -22.93 -12.70
CA GLY A 48 0.66 -22.25 -11.48
C GLY A 48 1.51 -22.55 -10.25
N GLN A 49 2.67 -23.19 -10.44
CA GLN A 49 3.61 -23.46 -9.35
C GLN A 49 4.50 -22.24 -9.11
N ILE A 50 4.63 -21.86 -7.84
CA ILE A 50 5.52 -20.80 -7.40
C ILE A 50 6.63 -21.45 -6.56
N PRO A 51 7.91 -21.08 -6.74
CA PRO A 51 8.97 -21.56 -5.88
C PRO A 51 8.68 -21.31 -4.40
N GLU A 52 8.86 -22.33 -3.57
CA GLU A 52 8.61 -22.21 -2.12
C GLU A 52 9.54 -21.19 -1.47
N SER A 53 10.81 -21.16 -1.91
CA SER A 53 11.80 -20.18 -1.44
C SER A 53 11.38 -18.73 -1.69
N LEU A 54 10.74 -18.46 -2.84
CA LEU A 54 10.17 -17.15 -3.14
C LEU A 54 8.98 -16.84 -2.23
N SER A 55 8.10 -17.81 -2.01
CA SER A 55 6.91 -17.65 -1.17
C SER A 55 7.27 -17.34 0.29
N GLN A 56 8.35 -17.93 0.80
CA GLN A 56 8.85 -17.66 2.15
C GLN A 56 9.55 -16.29 2.26
N ARG A 57 10.38 -15.93 1.27
CA ARG A 57 11.17 -14.68 1.29
C ARG A 57 10.35 -13.44 0.96
N CYS A 58 9.40 -13.57 0.04
CA CYS A 58 8.62 -12.47 -0.54
C CYS A 58 7.15 -12.88 -0.73
N PRO A 59 6.38 -13.09 0.36
CA PRO A 59 5.04 -13.67 0.29
C PRO A 59 4.03 -12.81 -0.51
N VAL A 60 4.11 -11.49 -0.40
CA VAL A 60 3.23 -10.56 -1.14
C VAL A 60 3.50 -10.65 -2.65
N GLN A 61 4.77 -10.66 -3.03
CA GLN A 61 5.21 -10.77 -4.42
C GLN A 61 4.83 -12.13 -5.00
N ALA A 62 5.06 -13.22 -4.26
CA ALA A 62 4.68 -14.57 -4.66
C ALA A 62 3.17 -14.68 -4.94
N LYS A 63 2.33 -14.14 -4.05
CA LYS A 63 0.87 -14.06 -4.22
C LYS A 63 0.50 -13.27 -5.48
N CYS A 64 1.15 -12.14 -5.73
CA CYS A 64 0.90 -11.31 -6.92
C CYS A 64 1.31 -12.02 -8.21
N ILE A 65 2.50 -12.62 -8.25
CA ILE A 65 3.00 -13.42 -9.39
C ILE A 65 2.01 -14.54 -9.69
N GLN A 66 1.51 -15.25 -8.69
CA GLN A 66 0.53 -16.31 -8.87
C GLN A 66 -0.78 -15.80 -9.50
N GLN A 67 -1.28 -14.63 -9.09
CA GLN A 67 -2.48 -14.02 -9.65
C GLN A 67 -2.28 -13.57 -11.11
N LEU A 68 -1.13 -12.96 -11.40
CA LEU A 68 -0.78 -12.48 -12.74
C LEU A 68 -0.55 -13.61 -13.74
N THR A 69 -0.03 -14.75 -13.26
CA THR A 69 0.32 -15.90 -14.12
C THR A 69 -0.77 -16.98 -14.18
N ARG A 70 -2.00 -16.69 -13.72
CA ARG A 70 -3.13 -17.63 -13.82
C ARG A 70 -3.35 -18.08 -15.26
N ARG A 71 -3.63 -19.38 -15.43
CA ARG A 71 -3.92 -19.98 -16.75
C ARG A 71 -5.12 -19.32 -17.42
N ASN A 72 -6.19 -19.05 -16.65
CA ASN A 72 -7.34 -18.33 -17.15
C ASN A 72 -7.06 -16.82 -17.17
N ALA A 73 -6.96 -16.25 -18.38
CA ALA A 73 -6.68 -14.83 -18.59
C ALA A 73 -7.68 -13.90 -17.90
N SER A 74 -8.96 -14.30 -17.80
CA SER A 74 -10.00 -13.48 -17.15
C SER A 74 -9.86 -13.40 -15.63
N GLN A 75 -9.06 -14.28 -15.02
CA GLN A 75 -8.81 -14.29 -13.58
C GLN A 75 -7.57 -13.46 -13.19
N ARG A 76 -6.84 -12.94 -14.18
CA ARG A 76 -5.69 -12.07 -13.93
C ARG A 76 -6.20 -10.66 -13.60
N PRO A 77 -5.61 -10.00 -12.59
CA PRO A 77 -5.99 -8.64 -12.24
C PRO A 77 -5.60 -7.67 -13.36
N SER A 78 -6.42 -6.64 -13.58
CA SER A 78 -6.03 -5.51 -14.43
C SER A 78 -4.87 -4.72 -13.81
N ALA A 79 -4.16 -3.92 -14.62
CA ALA A 79 -3.10 -3.04 -14.12
C ALA A 79 -3.58 -2.11 -12.99
N VAL A 80 -4.80 -1.58 -13.08
CA VAL A 80 -5.40 -0.73 -12.04
C VAL A 80 -5.61 -1.50 -10.74
N GLN A 81 -6.15 -2.72 -10.82
CA GLN A 81 -6.32 -3.58 -9.64
C GLN A 81 -4.97 -3.98 -9.04
N LEU A 82 -3.95 -4.20 -9.87
CA LEU A 82 -2.60 -4.50 -9.40
C LEU A 82 -1.99 -3.31 -8.66
N LEU A 83 -2.14 -2.08 -9.16
CA LEU A 83 -1.69 -0.86 -8.47
C LEU A 83 -2.38 -0.64 -7.10
N GLN A 84 -3.58 -1.16 -6.94
CA GLN A 84 -4.31 -1.12 -5.67
C GLN A 84 -3.97 -2.29 -4.73
N SER A 85 -3.19 -3.27 -5.19
CA SER A 85 -2.82 -4.45 -4.40
C SER A 85 -1.74 -4.15 -3.35
N GLU A 86 -1.60 -5.06 -2.39
CA GLU A 86 -0.58 -5.03 -1.33
C GLU A 86 0.85 -4.82 -1.88
N LEU A 87 1.12 -5.21 -3.13
CA LEU A 87 2.40 -5.01 -3.80
C LEU A 87 2.83 -3.54 -3.86
N PHE A 88 1.88 -2.61 -3.98
CA PHE A 88 2.14 -1.17 -4.14
C PHE A 88 1.61 -0.31 -2.98
N GLN A 89 0.80 -0.87 -2.09
CA GLN A 89 0.22 -0.13 -0.96
C GLN A 89 1.20 0.10 0.21
N ASN A 90 2.34 -0.59 0.26
CA ASN A 90 3.21 -0.59 1.45
C ASN A 90 4.17 0.60 1.57
N SER A 91 4.39 1.40 0.52
CA SER A 91 5.40 2.48 0.57
C SER A 91 4.83 3.90 0.50
N GLY A 92 3.70 4.11 -0.19
CA GLY A 92 3.09 5.44 -0.33
C GLY A 92 1.92 5.71 0.62
N SER A 93 1.02 4.73 0.80
CA SER A 93 -0.24 4.93 1.54
C SER A 93 -0.06 5.06 3.05
N VAL A 94 0.89 4.33 3.62
CA VAL A 94 1.24 4.45 5.05
C VAL A 94 1.82 5.83 5.32
N ASN A 95 2.67 6.33 4.42
CA ASN A 95 3.28 7.66 4.55
C ASN A 95 2.21 8.76 4.50
N LEU A 96 1.29 8.72 3.54
CA LEU A 96 0.20 9.70 3.45
C LEU A 96 -0.74 9.65 4.65
N THR A 97 -1.13 8.45 5.09
CA THR A 97 -2.03 8.29 6.25
C THR A 97 -1.37 8.79 7.54
N LEU A 98 -0.09 8.50 7.72
CA LEU A 98 0.68 9.01 8.86
C LEU A 98 0.84 10.53 8.78
N GLN A 99 1.14 11.08 7.60
CA GLN A 99 1.22 12.53 7.39
C GLN A 99 -0.09 13.24 7.70
N MET A 100 -1.25 12.68 7.28
CA MET A 100 -2.55 13.26 7.63
C MET A 100 -2.80 13.23 9.14
N LYS A 101 -2.45 12.13 9.83
CA LYS A 101 -2.55 12.06 11.29
C LYS A 101 -1.63 13.05 12.00
N ILE A 102 -0.42 13.25 11.51
CA ILE A 102 0.52 14.25 12.06
C ILE A 102 -0.07 15.66 11.95
N LEU A 103 -0.62 16.01 10.78
CA LEU A 103 -1.23 17.32 10.52
C LEU A 103 -2.45 17.59 11.44
N GLU A 104 -3.30 16.59 11.65
CA GLU A 104 -4.44 16.66 12.56
C GLU A 104 -3.99 16.90 14.01
N GLN A 105 -2.98 16.14 14.45
CA GLN A 105 -2.43 16.25 15.80
C GLN A 105 -1.72 17.59 16.03
N GLU A 106 -1.01 18.13 15.03
CA GLU A 106 -0.39 19.46 15.10
C GLU A 106 -1.43 20.55 15.38
N LYS A 107 -2.58 20.48 14.72
CA LYS A 107 -3.70 21.42 14.93
C LYS A 107 -4.29 21.28 16.33
N GLU A 108 -4.46 20.05 16.82
CA GLU A 108 -4.97 19.80 18.17
C GLU A 108 -4.01 20.33 19.25
N ILE A 109 -2.70 20.12 19.05
CA ILE A 109 -1.65 20.66 19.93
C ILE A 109 -1.68 22.19 19.95
N GLU A 110 -1.85 22.85 18.80
CA GLU A 110 -1.96 24.30 18.68
C GLU A 110 -3.13 24.85 19.52
N GLU A 111 -4.30 24.22 19.38
CA GLU A 111 -5.51 24.64 20.09
C GLU A 111 -5.39 24.42 21.60
N LEU A 112 -4.91 23.24 22.02
CA LEU A 112 -4.68 22.94 23.44
C LEU A 112 -3.68 23.92 24.07
N LYS A 113 -2.61 24.28 23.36
CA LYS A 113 -1.65 25.29 23.81
C LYS A 113 -2.29 26.67 23.98
N LYS A 114 -3.18 27.06 23.06
CA LYS A 114 -3.91 28.33 23.14
C LYS A 114 -4.86 28.36 24.34
N GLN A 115 -5.58 27.27 24.60
CA GLN A 115 -6.45 27.13 25.77
C GLN A 115 -5.65 27.24 27.07
N LEU A 116 -4.50 26.55 27.16
CA LEU A 116 -3.61 26.63 28.32
C LEU A 116 -3.09 28.05 28.55
N SER A 117 -2.70 28.77 27.49
CA SER A 117 -2.27 30.18 27.60
C SER A 117 -3.34 31.09 28.18
N LEU A 118 -4.60 30.93 27.78
CA LEU A 118 -5.73 31.72 28.29
C LEU A 118 -6.02 31.41 29.77
N LEU A 119 -6.06 30.12 30.12
CA LEU A 119 -6.31 29.65 31.49
C LEU A 119 -5.18 30.06 32.45
N SER A 120 -3.93 30.10 31.98
CA SER A 120 -2.79 30.57 32.77
C SER A 120 -2.82 32.08 33.02
N GLN A 121 -3.33 32.89 32.09
CA GLN A 121 -3.52 34.34 32.30
C GLN A 121 -4.67 34.62 33.28
N ASP A 122 -5.76 33.86 33.23
CA ASP A 122 -6.92 34.04 34.12
C ASP A 122 -6.63 33.63 35.58
N LYS A 123 -5.73 32.65 35.78
CA LYS A 123 -5.25 32.28 37.13
C LYS A 123 -4.29 33.29 37.77
N GLY A 124 -3.67 34.19 36.99
CA GLY A 124 -2.78 35.23 37.50
C GLY A 124 -3.47 36.37 38.25
N VAL A 125 -4.80 36.43 38.27
CA VAL A 125 -5.57 37.53 38.88
C VAL A 125 -6.19 37.16 40.25
N LYS A 126 -6.21 35.88 40.65
CA LYS A 126 -6.90 35.46 41.89
C LYS A 126 -6.05 35.30 43.15
N ASP A 127 -4.73 35.50 43.09
CA ASP A 127 -3.86 35.30 44.27
C ASP A 127 -3.39 36.59 44.95
N ASN A 128 -4.01 37.74 44.66
CA ASN A 128 -3.58 39.04 45.22
C ASN A 128 -4.67 39.79 46.01
N MET A 129 -5.53 39.09 46.74
CA MET A 129 -6.39 39.70 47.78
C MET A 129 -6.64 38.72 48.95
N LYS A 130 -5.60 38.42 49.73
CA LYS A 130 -5.72 38.15 51.17
C LYS A 130 -4.48 38.69 51.88
N ASP A 131 -4.24 40.00 51.76
CA ASP A 131 -3.66 40.73 52.87
C ASP A 131 -4.78 41.60 53.46
N GLY A 132 -4.93 41.47 54.76
CA GLY A 132 -6.07 41.91 55.53
C GLY A 132 -5.89 41.43 56.95
N GLY A 133 -4.71 41.68 57.51
CA GLY A 133 -4.50 41.63 58.94
C GLY A 133 -5.51 42.54 59.63
N VAL A 134 -6.05 42.06 60.76
CA VAL A 134 -6.66 42.93 61.75
C VAL A 134 -5.77 42.87 62.99
N PRO A 135 -5.21 44.00 63.45
CA PRO A 135 -4.54 44.08 64.72
C PRO A 135 -5.54 44.34 65.87
N VAL A 136 -5.08 43.95 67.05
CA VAL A 136 -5.60 44.10 68.44
C VAL A 136 -6.61 43.05 68.90
#